data_AF-A0A2V5NW16-F1
#
_entry.id   AF-A0A2V5NW16-F1
#
_cell.length_a   1.000
_cell.length_b   1.000
_cell.length_c   1.000
_cell.angle_alpha   90.00
_cell.angle_beta   90.00
_cell.angle_gamma   90.00
#
_symmetry.space_group_name_H-M   'P 1'
#
loop_
_entity.id
_entity.type
_entity.pdbx_description
1 polymer ?
#
loop_
_entity_poly.entity_id
_entity_poly.type
_entity_poly.pdbx_seq_one_letter_code
_entity_poly.pdbx_strand_id
1 'polypeptide(L)'
;MATAIAELKTRLQHQYERVLPGQTELVHDAIAAAEALAWLTPFPHLFLPDLAEARIASLASQSAFARNDVIPVCSGEPQNPQPLFT
;
A
#
# COMPACT_ATOMS: atom_id res chain seq x y z
N MET A 1 18.53 -21.85 -12.10
CA MET A 1 17.19 -21.91 -11.48
C MET A 1 16.68 -20.57 -10.95
N ALA A 2 17.53 -19.54 -10.75
CA ALA A 2 17.09 -18.20 -10.32
C ALA A 2 16.48 -17.31 -11.42
N THR A 3 16.61 -17.69 -12.70
CA THR A 3 16.17 -16.88 -13.85
C THR A 3 14.65 -16.74 -13.93
N ALA A 4 13.89 -17.80 -13.65
CA ALA A 4 12.43 -17.77 -13.69
C ALA A 4 11.83 -16.78 -12.67
N ILE A 5 12.44 -16.66 -11.48
CA ILE A 5 12.00 -15.72 -10.44
C ILE A 5 12.36 -14.29 -10.84
N ALA A 6 13.57 -14.08 -11.39
CA ALA A 6 14.00 -12.77 -11.87
C ALA A 6 13.08 -12.24 -13.00
N GLU A 7 12.76 -13.08 -13.98
CA GLU A 7 11.84 -12.72 -15.07
C GLU A 7 10.43 -12.40 -14.56
N LEU A 8 9.94 -13.19 -13.59
CA LEU A 8 8.65 -12.96 -12.96
C LEU A 8 8.60 -11.63 -12.21
N LYS A 9 9.65 -11.27 -11.47
CA LYS A 9 9.76 -9.98 -10.77
C LYS A 9 9.73 -8.81 -11.74
N THR A 10 10.53 -8.86 -12.82
CA THR A 10 10.55 -7.80 -13.84
C THR A 10 9.17 -7.63 -14.47
N ARG A 11 8.46 -8.73 -14.74
CA ARG A 11 7.08 -8.67 -15.25
C ARG A 11 6.12 -8.00 -14.26
N LEU A 12 6.16 -8.39 -12.99
CA LEU A 12 5.28 -7.83 -11.96
C LEU A 12 5.56 -6.34 -11.74
N GLN A 13 6.83 -5.93 -11.69
CA GLN A 13 7.22 -4.52 -11.59
C GLN A 13 6.62 -3.71 -12.74
N HIS A 14 6.88 -4.10 -14.00
CA HIS A 14 6.31 -3.43 -15.17
C HIS A 14 4.78 -3.40 -15.19
N GLN A 15 4.13 -4.43 -14.66
CA GLN A 15 2.68 -4.48 -14.60
C GLN A 15 2.15 -3.47 -13.57
N TYR A 16 2.69 -3.48 -12.36
CA TYR A 16 2.19 -2.62 -11.27
C TYR A 16 2.64 -1.16 -11.40
N GLU A 17 3.82 -0.88 -11.93
CA GLU A 17 4.28 0.48 -12.21
C GLU A 17 3.37 1.20 -13.21
N ARG A 18 2.84 0.48 -14.21
CA ARG A 18 1.88 1.04 -15.17
C ARG A 18 0.53 1.35 -14.54
N VAL A 19 0.13 0.59 -13.51
CA VAL A 19 -1.18 0.76 -12.85
C VAL A 19 -1.09 1.79 -11.72
N LEU A 20 0.08 1.94 -11.09
CA LEU A 20 0.31 2.80 -9.93
C LEU A 20 1.46 3.79 -10.19
N PRO A 21 1.27 4.77 -11.08
CA PRO A 21 2.30 5.77 -11.37
C PRO A 21 2.66 6.56 -10.11
N GLY A 22 3.95 6.64 -9.78
CA GLY A 22 4.47 7.32 -8.60
C GLY A 22 4.62 6.45 -7.34
N GLN A 23 4.28 5.17 -7.39
CA GLN A 23 4.42 4.21 -6.28
C GLN A 23 5.45 3.11 -6.57
N THR A 24 6.37 3.34 -7.51
CA THR A 24 7.38 2.37 -7.97
C THR A 24 8.22 1.79 -6.83
N GLU A 25 8.66 2.63 -5.89
CA GLU A 25 9.46 2.20 -4.73
C GLU A 25 8.66 1.25 -3.82
N LEU A 26 7.41 1.60 -3.53
CA LEU A 26 6.50 0.76 -2.75
C LEU A 26 6.20 -0.58 -3.43
N VAL A 27 6.03 -0.57 -4.76
CA VAL A 27 5.85 -1.79 -5.56
C VAL A 27 7.10 -2.66 -5.50
N HIS A 28 8.28 -2.06 -5.60
CA HIS A 28 9.56 -2.76 -5.49
C HIS A 28 9.72 -3.44 -4.12
N ASP A 29 9.45 -2.70 -3.04
CA ASP A 29 9.53 -3.21 -1.67
C ASP A 29 8.51 -4.31 -1.40
N ALA A 30 7.27 -4.14 -1.89
CA ALA A 30 6.23 -5.16 -1.76
C ALA A 30 6.63 -6.47 -2.43
N ILE A 31 7.21 -6.40 -3.64
CA ILE A 31 7.66 -7.56 -4.39
C ILE A 31 8.88 -8.22 -3.71
N ALA A 32 9.80 -7.43 -3.16
CA ALA A 32 10.95 -7.95 -2.41
C ALA A 32 10.54 -8.67 -1.12
N ALA A 33 9.58 -8.10 -0.39
CA ALA A 33 9.03 -8.74 0.81
C ALA A 33 8.23 -10.00 0.47
N ALA A 34 7.44 -9.98 -0.61
CA ALA A 34 6.72 -11.15 -1.12
C ALA A 34 7.69 -12.27 -1.54
N GLU A 35 8.83 -11.91 -2.16
CA GLU A 35 9.87 -12.87 -2.52
C GLU A 35 10.46 -13.56 -1.29
N ALA A 36 10.83 -12.80 -0.25
CA ALA A 36 11.37 -13.37 0.98
C ALA A 36 10.41 -14.40 1.61
N LEU A 37 9.11 -14.14 1.55
CA LEU A 37 8.08 -15.08 2.01
C LEU A 37 7.90 -16.27 1.08
N ALA A 38 7.94 -16.05 -0.24
CA ALA A 38 7.85 -17.11 -1.23
C ALA A 38 8.99 -18.13 -1.07
N TRP A 39 10.19 -17.67 -0.70
CA TRP A 39 11.34 -18.54 -0.41
C TRP A 39 11.15 -19.46 0.81
N LEU A 40 10.17 -19.20 1.67
CA LEU A 40 9.80 -20.13 2.76
C LEU A 40 8.96 -21.32 2.25
N THR A 41 8.51 -21.26 1.00
CA THR A 41 7.72 -22.32 0.37
C THR A 41 8.61 -23.18 -0.54
N PRO A 42 8.20 -24.44 -0.85
CA PRO A 42 8.96 -25.29 -1.77
C PRO A 42 8.95 -24.79 -3.22
N PHE A 43 8.00 -23.92 -3.58
CA PHE A 43 7.79 -23.43 -4.95
C PHE A 43 7.58 -21.91 -4.98
N PRO A 44 8.63 -21.11 -4.72
CA PRO A 44 8.53 -19.66 -4.61
C PRO A 44 7.88 -19.00 -5.83
N HIS A 45 8.15 -19.50 -7.02
CA HIS A 45 7.61 -18.95 -8.27
C HIS A 45 6.08 -19.10 -8.40
N LEU A 46 5.43 -20.02 -7.67
CA LEU A 46 3.97 -20.16 -7.66
C LEU A 46 3.30 -19.19 -6.69
N PHE A 47 3.96 -18.89 -5.57
CA PHE A 47 3.41 -18.04 -4.51
C PHE A 47 3.80 -16.57 -4.63
N LEU A 48 4.93 -16.26 -5.27
CA LEU A 48 5.40 -14.90 -5.48
C LEU A 48 4.38 -13.96 -6.15
N PRO A 49 3.66 -14.34 -7.23
CA PRO A 49 2.71 -13.43 -7.87
C PRO A 49 1.50 -13.13 -6.97
N ASP A 50 0.97 -14.15 -6.29
CA ASP A 50 -0.17 -14.02 -5.37
C ASP A 50 0.19 -13.18 -4.13
N LEU A 51 1.36 -13.43 -3.54
CA LEU A 51 1.88 -12.65 -2.42
C LEU A 51 2.19 -11.20 -2.80
N ALA A 52 2.72 -10.97 -4.00
CA ALA A 52 2.97 -9.61 -4.50
C ALA A 52 1.66 -8.84 -4.66
N GLU A 53 0.64 -9.45 -5.26
CA GLU A 53 -0.69 -8.85 -5.43
C GLU A 53 -1.33 -8.50 -4.09
N ALA A 54 -1.35 -9.44 -3.14
CA ALA A 54 -1.90 -9.20 -1.80
C ALA A 54 -1.18 -8.07 -1.06
N ARG A 55 0.15 -7.98 -1.18
CA ARG A 55 0.95 -6.91 -0.56
C ARG A 55 0.69 -5.56 -1.20
N ILE A 56 0.61 -5.49 -2.52
CA ILE A 56 0.33 -4.26 -3.24
C ILE A 56 -1.10 -3.78 -2.97
N ALA A 57 -2.08 -4.69 -2.91
CA ALA A 57 -3.46 -4.38 -2.53
C ALA A 57 -3.55 -3.84 -1.08
N SER A 58 -2.78 -4.41 -0.16
CA SER A 58 -2.65 -3.90 1.21
C SER A 58 -2.05 -2.49 1.25
N LEU A 59 -1.00 -2.22 0.47
CA LEU A 59 -0.40 -0.88 0.39
C LEU A 59 -1.36 0.16 -0.19
N ALA A 60 -2.11 -0.18 -1.23
CA ALA A 60 -3.13 0.69 -1.80
C ALA A 60 -4.27 0.98 -0.80
N SER A 61 -4.62 0.00 0.03
CA SER A 61 -5.62 0.18 1.09
C SER A 61 -5.11 1.06 2.23
N GLN A 62 -3.84 0.90 2.62
CA GLN A 62 -3.20 1.72 3.66
C GLN A 62 -2.99 3.18 3.20
N SER A 63 -2.62 3.40 1.93
CA SER A 63 -2.49 4.76 1.38
C SER A 63 -3.84 5.46 1.24
N ALA A 64 -4.90 4.72 0.90
CA ALA A 64 -6.28 5.23 0.93
C ALA A 64 -6.74 5.60 2.35
N PHE A 65 -6.35 4.82 3.36
CA PHE A 65 -6.67 5.12 4.76
C PHE A 65 -5.88 6.32 5.29
N ALA A 66 -4.58 6.43 4.96
CA ALA A 66 -3.72 7.53 5.38
C ALA A 66 -4.14 8.90 4.81
N ARG A 67 -4.91 8.93 3.72
CA ARG A 67 -5.47 10.18 3.17
C ARG A 67 -6.75 10.64 3.89
N ASN A 68 -7.37 9.78 4.69
CA ASN A 68 -8.63 10.05 5.37
C ASN A 68 -8.51 10.26 6.89
N ASP A 69 -7.30 10.40 7.42
CA ASP A 69 -7.06 10.88 8.80
C ASP A 69 -7.26 12.40 8.95
N VAL A 70 -8.20 12.98 8.18
CA VAL A 70 -8.91 14.16 8.66
C VAL A 70 -9.88 13.63 9.69
N ILE A 71 -9.38 13.55 10.92
CA ILE A 71 -10.19 13.52 12.15
C ILE A 71 -11.38 14.46 11.90
N PRO A 72 -12.64 14.01 11.95
CA PRO A 72 -13.74 14.95 12.00
C PRO A 72 -13.53 15.67 13.34
N VAL A 73 -13.04 16.90 13.25
CA VAL A 73 -13.11 17.84 14.35
C VAL A 73 -14.57 17.82 14.77
N CYS A 74 -14.85 17.21 15.93
CA CYS A 74 -16.10 17.46 16.61
C CYS A 74 -16.04 18.95 16.98
N SER A 75 -16.53 19.78 16.05
CA SER A 75 -16.80 21.19 16.25
C SER A 75 -17.79 21.32 17.41
N GLY A 76 -17.26 21.40 18.62
CA GLY A 76 -17.92 21.95 19.78
C GLY A 76 -17.49 23.41 19.92
N GLU A 77 -17.97 24.27 19.01
CA GLU A 77 -17.97 25.71 19.25
C GLU A 77 -19.40 26.20 19.04
N PRO A 78 -20.11 26.55 20.11
CA PRO A 78 -21.09 27.60 20.03
C PRO A 78 -20.49 28.87 20.64
N GLN A 79 -20.27 29.82 19.75
CA GLN A 79 -19.95 31.21 20.02
C GLN A 79 -20.74 31.73 21.21
N ASN A 80 -19.99 32.26 22.16
CA ASN A 80 -20.44 33.26 23.13
C ASN A 80 -21.20 34.40 22.44
N PRO A 81 -22.41 34.75 22.90
CA PRO A 81 -22.87 36.12 22.88
C PRO A 81 -22.94 36.69 24.31
N GLN A 82 -22.00 37.60 24.63
CA GLN A 82 -22.30 38.72 25.54
C GLN A 82 -23.11 39.74 24.71
N PRO A 83 -23.92 40.69 25.26
CA PRO A 83 -23.90 41.25 26.62
C PRO A 83 -25.34 41.40 27.23
N LEU A 84 -25.56 41.99 28.42
CA LEU A 84 -25.91 43.40 28.60
C LEU A 84 -26.06 43.75 30.10
N PHE A 85 -25.59 44.94 30.45
CA PHE A 85 -25.72 45.67 31.72
C PHE A 85 -27.11 45.65 32.39
N THR A 86 -27.13 45.58 33.73
CA THR A 86 -27.89 46.46 34.65
C THR A 86 -27.26 46.38 36.04
#